data_AF-A0A9P4UD87-F1
#
_entry.id   AF-A0A9P4UD87-F1
#
_cell.length_a   1.000
_cell.length_b   1.000
_cell.length_c   1.000
_cell.angle_alpha   90.00
_cell.angle_beta   90.00
_cell.angle_gamma   90.00
#
_symmetry.space_group_name_H-M   'P 1'
#
loop_
_entity.id
_entity.type
_entity.pdbx_description
1 polymer ?
#
loop_
_entity_poly.entity_id
_entity_poly.type
_entity_poly.pdbx_seq_one_letter_code
_entity_poly.pdbx_strand_id
1 'polypeptide(L)'
;MFVSIYVYGLLQLLAACAVSAIGLIEVANLADLGEDYNCPGGNVYFVAHPVDALLYQNPDLYHDLHTFKCTTVVMLTAGDRGVKDTNFIDSLERGLQSSYNIMAGAPVNQTGWDGVKVICGDALITLRYPRDAKGLLLIYLRFPDGGSDGQGYKETGQVSLKKLYESRIQNITSTDGETTYNLDGLKHLISIILQWKSPNFIRTLDHITPIAKDGEYTAEHADHSVSARIVHDVIKEYKIPGHVTSYGGNLIRNFNITLETQSEDFSVKVRAYLEYAQYDKDMCKLYSECFKHSGLMPKEVPDDVKYTVQYLDREYYVT
;
A
#
# COMPACT_ATOMS: atom_id res chain seq x y z
N MET A 1 -50.79 59.67 15.72
CA MET A 1 -49.65 60.15 14.91
C MET A 1 -48.67 58.99 14.82
N PHE A 2 -48.25 58.62 13.61
CA PHE A 2 -47.27 57.58 13.26
C PHE A 2 -46.02 57.66 14.18
N VAL A 3 -45.29 56.58 14.50
CA VAL A 3 -44.43 55.81 13.58
C VAL A 3 -44.11 54.43 14.18
N SER A 4 -44.01 53.44 13.30
CA SER A 4 -43.51 52.08 13.51
C SER A 4 -42.02 52.00 13.18
N ILE A 5 -41.19 51.29 13.96
CA ILE A 5 -39.93 50.69 13.49
C ILE A 5 -39.73 49.31 14.15
N TYR A 6 -39.56 48.30 13.29
CA TYR A 6 -39.19 46.92 13.57
C TYR A 6 -37.72 46.79 13.99
N VAL A 7 -37.42 45.87 14.90
CA VAL A 7 -36.14 45.14 14.90
C VAL A 7 -36.42 43.66 15.12
N TYR A 8 -36.14 42.86 14.08
CA TYR A 8 -36.14 41.41 14.12
C TYR A 8 -34.96 40.91 14.96
N GLY A 9 -35.23 40.08 15.96
CA GLY A 9 -34.22 39.27 16.66
C GLY A 9 -34.65 37.81 16.66
N LEU A 10 -34.04 37.02 15.76
CA LEU A 10 -34.17 35.56 15.73
C LEU A 10 -33.54 35.00 17.02
N LEU A 11 -34.35 34.41 17.90
CA LEU A 11 -33.87 33.53 18.96
C LEU A 11 -33.77 32.11 18.36
N GLN A 12 -32.60 31.73 17.84
CA GLN A 12 -32.32 30.32 17.54
C GLN A 12 -31.90 29.62 18.82
N LEU A 13 -32.77 28.74 19.32
CA LEU A 13 -32.41 27.75 20.33
C LEU A 13 -31.31 26.84 19.76
N LEU A 14 -30.10 26.92 20.32
CA LEU A 14 -29.11 25.86 20.20
C LEU A 14 -29.56 24.68 21.04
N ALA A 15 -30.20 23.69 20.42
CA ALA A 15 -30.33 22.37 20.99
C ALA A 15 -28.96 21.67 20.89
N ALA A 16 -28.15 21.80 21.94
CA ALA A 16 -26.98 20.96 22.12
C ALA A 16 -27.46 19.55 22.49
N CYS A 17 -27.56 18.67 21.49
CA CYS A 17 -27.65 17.24 21.74
C CYS A 17 -26.30 16.77 22.30
N ALA A 18 -26.28 16.51 23.61
CA ALA A 18 -25.24 15.72 24.25
C ALA A 18 -25.34 14.29 23.71
N VAL A 19 -24.54 13.96 22.70
CA VAL A 19 -24.36 12.58 22.23
C VAL A 19 -23.34 11.91 23.15
N SER A 20 -23.75 10.84 23.82
CA SER A 20 -22.86 10.03 24.63
C SER A 20 -21.79 9.39 23.74
N ALA A 21 -20.53 9.48 24.17
CA ALA A 21 -19.37 8.91 23.51
C ALA A 21 -19.45 7.37 23.47
N ILE A 22 -20.11 6.85 22.43
CA ILE A 22 -19.82 5.56 21.84
C ILE A 22 -19.13 5.92 20.54
N GLY A 23 -17.83 5.63 20.41
CA GLY A 23 -17.01 6.04 19.28
C GLY A 23 -17.64 5.63 17.95
N LEU A 24 -18.25 6.59 17.27
CA LEU A 24 -18.68 6.44 15.89
C LEU A 24 -17.40 6.38 15.06
N ILE A 25 -17.18 5.27 14.36
CA ILE A 25 -16.19 5.23 13.28
C ILE A 25 -16.71 6.23 12.25
N GLU A 26 -15.97 7.31 12.04
CA GLU A 26 -16.29 8.30 11.03
C GLU A 26 -16.03 7.65 9.66
N VAL A 27 -17.12 7.22 9.01
CA VAL A 27 -17.09 6.68 7.66
C VAL A 27 -17.40 7.84 6.72
N ALA A 28 -16.41 8.22 5.91
CA ALA A 28 -16.58 9.27 4.89
C ALA A 28 -16.88 8.64 3.52
N ASN A 29 -17.47 9.41 2.60
CA ASN A 29 -17.43 9.04 1.18
C ASN A 29 -16.13 9.56 0.56
N LEU A 30 -15.67 8.90 -0.50
CA LEU A 30 -14.45 9.32 -1.21
C LEU A 30 -14.55 10.77 -1.73
N ALA A 31 -15.76 11.19 -2.11
CA ALA A 31 -16.06 12.55 -2.57
C ALA A 31 -15.98 13.62 -1.47
N ASP A 32 -16.03 13.22 -0.20
CA ASP A 32 -16.04 14.13 0.95
C ASP A 32 -14.61 14.37 1.51
N LEU A 33 -13.59 13.71 0.94
CA LEU A 33 -12.20 13.93 1.32
C LEU A 33 -11.70 15.28 0.80
N GLY A 34 -11.19 16.11 1.70
CA GLY A 34 -10.69 17.46 1.37
C GLY A 34 -9.57 17.49 0.32
N GLU A 35 -9.42 18.65 -0.34
CA GLU A 35 -8.45 18.87 -1.43
C GLU A 35 -6.99 18.59 -1.03
N ASP A 36 -6.65 18.74 0.25
CA ASP A 36 -5.30 18.45 0.77
C ASP A 36 -4.89 16.96 0.64
N TYR A 37 -5.87 16.06 0.57
CA TYR A 37 -5.70 14.60 0.41
C TYR A 37 -6.08 14.12 -0.99
N ASN A 38 -7.01 14.84 -1.62
CA ASN A 38 -7.41 14.64 -3.00
C ASN A 38 -6.55 15.50 -3.93
N CYS A 39 -5.26 15.17 -4.04
CA CYS A 39 -4.42 15.73 -5.08
C CYS A 39 -4.50 14.87 -6.35
N PRO A 40 -5.21 15.31 -7.41
CA PRO A 40 -5.25 14.61 -8.69
C PRO A 40 -3.95 14.82 -9.48
N GLY A 41 -3.62 13.86 -10.35
CA GLY A 41 -2.35 13.81 -11.07
C GLY A 41 -1.27 13.09 -10.27
N GLY A 42 -0.02 13.24 -10.70
CA GLY A 42 1.13 12.64 -10.03
C GLY A 42 1.20 11.12 -10.22
N ASN A 43 1.46 10.40 -9.13
CA ASN A 43 1.83 8.99 -9.15
C ASN A 43 0.85 8.14 -8.33
N VAL A 44 0.45 6.99 -8.86
CA VAL A 44 -0.18 5.92 -8.08
C VAL A 44 0.70 4.68 -8.15
N TYR A 45 1.20 4.26 -6.99
CA TYR A 45 1.95 3.02 -6.82
C TYR A 45 1.00 1.92 -6.35
N PHE A 46 1.08 0.76 -6.99
CA PHE A 46 0.42 -0.46 -6.56
C PHE A 46 1.47 -1.48 -6.14
N VAL A 47 1.29 -2.01 -4.94
CA VAL A 47 2.13 -3.05 -4.36
C VAL A 47 1.29 -4.17 -3.78
N ALA A 48 1.86 -5.38 -3.70
CA ALA A 48 1.17 -6.46 -3.02
C ALA A 48 1.25 -6.26 -1.51
N HIS A 49 2.45 -6.18 -0.96
CA HIS A 49 2.72 -6.09 0.49
C HIS A 49 3.25 -4.71 0.88
N PRO A 50 3.09 -4.30 2.16
CA PRO A 50 3.58 -3.00 2.64
C PRO A 50 5.06 -2.70 2.32
N VAL A 51 5.94 -3.70 2.38
CA VAL A 51 7.39 -3.51 2.19
C VAL A 51 7.82 -3.40 0.72
N ASP A 52 7.00 -3.84 -0.23
CA ASP A 52 7.41 -4.02 -1.63
C ASP A 52 7.87 -2.69 -2.26
N ALA A 53 7.22 -1.57 -1.94
CA ALA A 53 7.60 -0.27 -2.50
C ALA A 53 9.01 0.14 -2.03
N LEU A 54 9.38 -0.25 -0.80
CA LEU A 54 10.70 0.01 -0.23
C LEU A 54 11.79 -0.83 -0.90
N LEU A 55 11.47 -2.06 -1.31
CA LEU A 55 12.41 -3.00 -1.91
C LEU A 55 12.53 -2.85 -3.42
N TYR A 56 11.42 -2.67 -4.14
CA TYR A 56 11.38 -2.83 -5.60
C TYR A 56 11.12 -1.53 -6.37
N GLN A 57 10.50 -0.53 -5.75
CA GLN A 57 10.09 0.72 -6.41
C GLN A 57 10.86 1.95 -5.92
N ASN A 58 11.87 1.74 -5.07
CA ASN A 58 12.86 2.74 -4.68
C ASN A 58 14.15 2.55 -5.51
N PRO A 59 14.84 3.64 -5.90
CA PRO A 59 14.68 5.02 -5.40
C PRO A 59 13.60 5.89 -6.08
N ASP A 60 12.89 5.42 -7.10
CA ASP A 60 11.87 6.24 -7.79
C ASP A 60 10.81 6.81 -6.83
N LEU A 61 10.33 5.99 -5.88
CA LEU A 61 9.42 6.44 -4.82
C LEU A 61 10.02 7.56 -3.97
N TYR A 62 11.29 7.42 -3.55
CA TYR A 62 11.99 8.47 -2.82
C TYR A 62 12.00 9.78 -3.62
N HIS A 63 12.37 9.75 -4.91
CA HIS A 63 12.43 10.96 -5.72
C HIS A 63 11.06 11.63 -5.88
N ASP A 64 10.00 10.83 -6.03
CA ASP A 64 8.62 11.33 -6.14
C ASP A 64 8.16 11.99 -4.83
N LEU A 65 8.47 11.40 -3.67
CA LEU A 65 8.14 12.00 -2.36
C LEU A 65 9.00 13.23 -2.03
N HIS A 66 10.30 13.17 -2.30
CA HIS A 66 11.25 14.25 -1.98
C HIS A 66 10.99 15.51 -2.81
N THR A 67 10.42 15.35 -4.01
CA THR A 67 10.00 16.47 -4.87
C THR A 67 8.54 16.88 -4.67
N PHE A 68 7.90 16.38 -3.60
CA PHE A 68 6.51 16.69 -3.22
C PHE A 68 5.49 16.40 -4.34
N LYS A 69 5.75 15.40 -5.18
CA LYS A 69 4.74 14.96 -6.15
C LYS A 69 3.59 14.30 -5.42
N CYS A 70 2.38 14.55 -5.90
CA CYS A 70 1.20 13.86 -5.41
C CYS A 70 1.36 12.37 -5.65
N THR A 71 1.37 11.62 -4.55
CA THR A 71 1.76 10.21 -4.53
C THR A 71 0.77 9.43 -3.70
N THR A 72 0.09 8.50 -4.34
CA THR A 72 -0.79 7.54 -3.68
C THR A 72 -0.14 6.16 -3.74
N VAL A 73 -0.12 5.44 -2.63
CA VAL A 73 0.36 4.05 -2.59
C VAL A 73 -0.77 3.14 -2.12
N VAL A 74 -1.10 2.15 -2.94
CA VAL A 74 -2.16 1.19 -2.71
C VAL A 74 -1.53 -0.16 -2.41
N MET A 75 -1.74 -0.65 -1.18
CA MET A 75 -1.32 -1.96 -0.72
C MET A 75 -2.49 -2.92 -0.83
N LEU A 76 -2.34 -3.97 -1.66
CA LEU A 76 -3.42 -4.92 -1.86
C LEU A 76 -3.54 -5.89 -0.66
N THR A 77 -2.45 -6.50 -0.22
CA THR A 77 -2.45 -7.43 0.91
C THR A 77 -2.02 -6.76 2.21
N ALA A 78 -2.33 -7.39 3.33
CA ALA A 78 -1.90 -6.96 4.66
C ALA A 78 -0.43 -7.29 4.95
N GLY A 79 0.22 -8.12 4.12
CA GLY A 79 1.54 -8.70 4.43
C GLY A 79 1.54 -9.51 5.73
N ASP A 80 0.40 -10.13 6.08
CA ASP A 80 0.20 -10.80 7.36
C ASP A 80 1.00 -12.10 7.49
N ARG A 81 1.50 -12.67 6.38
CA ARG A 81 2.27 -13.92 6.35
C ARG A 81 1.57 -15.07 7.09
N GLY A 82 0.24 -15.08 7.07
CA GLY A 82 -0.59 -16.06 7.78
C GLY A 82 -0.86 -15.74 9.25
N VAL A 83 -0.31 -14.65 9.79
CA VAL A 83 -0.46 -14.25 11.18
C VAL A 83 -1.79 -13.51 11.36
N LYS A 84 -2.76 -14.17 12.01
CA LYS A 84 -4.06 -13.57 12.39
C LYS A 84 -3.97 -12.69 13.63
N ASP A 85 -3.10 -11.69 13.60
CA ASP A 85 -2.97 -10.68 14.67
C ASP A 85 -3.07 -9.27 14.07
N THR A 86 -4.12 -8.55 14.43
CA THR A 86 -4.32 -7.17 13.96
C THR A 86 -3.20 -6.25 14.45
N ASN A 87 -2.59 -6.52 15.61
CA ASN A 87 -1.47 -5.71 16.09
C ASN A 87 -0.22 -5.87 15.22
N PHE A 88 -0.01 -7.07 14.67
CA PHE A 88 1.08 -7.32 13.73
C PHE A 88 0.86 -6.53 12.45
N ILE A 89 -0.33 -6.63 11.85
CA ILE A 89 -0.69 -5.88 10.63
C ILE A 89 -0.56 -4.37 10.86
N ASP A 90 -1.15 -3.85 11.94
CA ASP A 90 -1.06 -2.42 12.27
C ASP A 90 0.40 -1.99 12.55
N SER A 91 1.26 -2.90 13.01
CA SER A 91 2.70 -2.64 13.17
C SER A 91 3.37 -2.45 11.82
N LEU A 92 3.10 -3.32 10.84
CA LEU A 92 3.63 -3.17 9.47
C LEU A 92 3.17 -1.85 8.85
N GLU A 93 1.90 -1.48 9.02
CA GLU A 93 1.38 -0.20 8.51
C GLU A 93 2.07 1.00 9.15
N ARG A 94 2.30 0.99 10.48
CA ARG A 94 3.06 2.05 11.18
C ARG A 94 4.53 2.12 10.74
N GLY A 95 5.16 0.98 10.50
CA GLY A 95 6.51 0.93 9.95
C GLY A 95 6.59 1.61 8.60
N LEU A 96 5.63 1.33 7.72
CA LEU A 96 5.58 1.94 6.40
C LEU A 96 5.40 3.46 6.47
N GLN A 97 4.48 3.90 7.33
CA GLN A 97 4.25 5.32 7.62
C GLN A 97 5.53 6.01 8.11
N SER A 98 6.30 5.37 8.99
CA SER A 98 7.58 5.90 9.48
C SER A 98 8.63 6.01 8.37
N SER A 99 8.77 4.98 7.54
CA SER A 99 9.67 5.02 6.37
C SER A 99 9.33 6.15 5.40
N TYR A 100 8.04 6.40 5.19
CA TYR A 100 7.59 7.44 4.27
C TYR A 100 7.80 8.85 4.84
N ASN A 101 7.69 9.03 6.15
CA ASN A 101 8.11 10.28 6.80
C ASN A 101 9.59 10.59 6.51
N ILE A 102 10.47 9.59 6.59
CA ILE A 102 11.90 9.76 6.27
C ILE A 102 12.09 10.17 4.81
N MET A 103 11.45 9.47 3.87
CA MET A 103 11.61 9.76 2.43
C MET A 103 11.00 11.11 2.02
N ALA A 104 9.90 11.52 2.66
CA ALA A 104 9.29 12.83 2.47
C ALA A 104 10.06 13.98 3.16
N GLY A 105 11.16 13.68 3.87
CA GLY A 105 11.97 14.68 4.57
C GLY A 105 11.27 15.31 5.79
N ALA A 106 10.28 14.63 6.38
CA ALA A 106 9.52 15.15 7.50
C ALA A 106 10.43 15.37 8.72
N PRO A 107 10.39 16.57 9.35
CA PRO A 107 11.01 16.79 10.65
C PRO A 107 10.53 15.76 11.70
N VAL A 108 11.39 15.40 12.65
CA VAL A 108 11.08 14.37 13.68
C VAL A 108 9.78 14.67 14.45
N ASN A 109 9.45 15.95 14.64
CA ASN A 109 8.22 16.41 15.31
C ASN A 109 6.97 16.47 14.41
N GLN A 110 7.10 16.14 13.12
CA GLN A 110 6.05 16.15 12.09
C GLN A 110 5.84 14.75 11.50
N THR A 111 5.85 13.74 12.36
CA THR A 111 5.75 12.31 12.00
C THR A 111 4.37 11.72 12.25
N GLY A 112 3.39 12.55 12.64
CA GLY A 112 2.04 12.11 12.94
C GLY A 112 1.26 11.70 11.70
N TRP A 113 0.47 10.63 11.83
CA TRP A 113 -0.45 10.15 10.81
C TRP A 113 -1.88 10.16 11.33
N ASP A 114 -2.80 10.47 10.44
CA ASP A 114 -4.23 10.34 10.66
C ASP A 114 -4.81 9.30 9.70
N GLY A 115 -6.05 8.90 9.95
CA GLY A 115 -6.69 7.84 9.19
C GLY A 115 -8.20 7.95 9.18
N VAL A 116 -8.78 7.51 8.07
CA VAL A 116 -10.23 7.52 7.84
C VAL A 116 -10.62 6.26 7.10
N LYS A 117 -11.81 5.71 7.43
CA LYS A 117 -12.42 4.66 6.63
C LYS A 117 -13.36 5.30 5.62
N VAL A 118 -13.26 4.85 4.38
CA VAL A 118 -13.96 5.48 3.26
C VAL A 118 -14.75 4.45 2.48
N ILE A 119 -16.00 4.79 2.18
CA ILE A 119 -16.80 4.04 1.22
C ILE A 119 -16.35 4.45 -0.19
N CYS A 120 -15.85 3.46 -0.93
CA CYS A 120 -15.35 3.59 -2.29
C CYS A 120 -16.08 2.57 -3.19
N GLY A 121 -17.12 3.01 -3.88
CA GLY A 121 -18.09 2.08 -4.47
C GLY A 121 -18.82 1.31 -3.37
N ASP A 122 -18.84 -0.02 -3.46
CA ASP A 122 -19.45 -0.90 -2.44
C ASP A 122 -18.44 -1.36 -1.37
N ALA A 123 -17.23 -0.79 -1.36
CA ALA A 123 -16.13 -1.21 -0.53
C ALA A 123 -15.80 -0.22 0.59
N LEU A 124 -15.47 -0.73 1.78
CA LEU A 124 -14.91 0.07 2.87
C LEU A 124 -13.39 -0.10 2.88
N ILE A 125 -12.67 0.98 2.58
CA ILE A 125 -11.20 0.98 2.51
C ILE A 125 -10.60 1.88 3.59
N THR A 126 -9.38 1.56 4.01
CA THR A 126 -8.65 2.34 5.02
C THR A 126 -7.65 3.26 4.36
N LEU A 127 -7.77 4.56 4.63
CA LEU A 127 -6.82 5.59 4.19
C LEU A 127 -5.94 6.03 5.37
N ARG A 128 -4.68 6.34 5.08
CA ARG A 128 -3.74 6.97 6.00
C ARG A 128 -2.99 8.09 5.28
N TYR A 129 -2.79 9.21 5.96
CA TYR A 129 -2.05 10.35 5.44
C TYR A 129 -1.29 11.04 6.59
N PRO A 130 -0.11 11.63 6.32
CA PRO A 130 0.63 12.34 7.34
C PRO A 130 -0.04 13.70 7.63
N ARG A 131 -0.02 14.15 8.88
CA ARG A 131 -0.70 15.39 9.32
C ARG A 131 -0.13 16.65 8.67
N ASP A 132 1.18 16.66 8.50
CA ASP A 132 1.94 17.86 8.14
C ASP A 132 2.55 17.78 6.72
N ALA A 133 2.33 16.68 5.99
CA ALA A 133 2.88 16.44 4.65
C ALA A 133 1.75 16.23 3.61
N LYS A 134 1.42 17.28 2.87
CA LYS A 134 0.36 17.19 1.85
C LYS A 134 0.80 16.36 0.64
N GLY A 135 -0.17 15.76 -0.04
CA GLY A 135 0.08 15.06 -1.31
C GLY A 135 0.51 13.60 -1.18
N LEU A 136 0.72 13.06 0.02
CA LEU A 136 0.95 11.63 0.26
C LEU A 136 -0.31 10.96 0.82
N LEU A 137 -0.75 9.88 0.17
CA LEU A 137 -1.85 9.05 0.62
C LEU A 137 -1.50 7.56 0.56
N LEU A 138 -1.77 6.85 1.65
CA LEU A 138 -1.69 5.39 1.72
C LEU A 138 -3.11 4.80 1.74
N ILE A 139 -3.36 3.79 0.91
CA ILE A 139 -4.61 3.04 0.85
C ILE A 139 -4.32 1.57 1.14
N TYR A 140 -4.95 1.04 2.18
CA TYR A 140 -4.80 -0.37 2.58
C TYR A 140 -6.08 -1.13 2.25
N LEU A 141 -5.97 -2.12 1.35
CA LEU A 141 -7.07 -3.04 1.02
C LEU A 141 -7.07 -4.28 1.93
N ARG A 142 -5.92 -4.61 2.52
CA ARG A 142 -5.75 -5.62 3.58
C ARG A 142 -6.22 -7.01 3.19
N PHE A 143 -6.02 -7.44 1.94
CA PHE A 143 -6.27 -8.84 1.57
C PHE A 143 -5.30 -9.80 2.29
N PRO A 144 -5.70 -11.05 2.56
CA PRO A 144 -4.80 -12.06 3.07
C PRO A 144 -3.61 -12.31 2.13
N ASP A 145 -2.43 -12.42 2.73
CA ASP A 145 -1.18 -12.80 2.05
C ASP A 145 -1.30 -14.21 1.43
N GLY A 146 -0.90 -14.32 0.17
CA GLY A 146 -0.91 -15.54 -0.62
C GLY A 146 0.34 -16.41 -0.46
N GLY A 147 1.40 -15.92 0.17
CA GLY A 147 2.73 -16.55 0.19
C GLY A 147 3.37 -16.64 -1.19
N SER A 148 4.61 -17.15 -1.24
CA SER A 148 5.43 -17.13 -2.47
C SER A 148 4.76 -17.75 -3.69
N ASP A 149 4.05 -18.86 -3.52
CA ASP A 149 3.37 -19.59 -4.60
C ASP A 149 1.88 -19.26 -4.73
N GLY A 150 1.37 -18.35 -3.91
CA GLY A 150 -0.02 -17.90 -3.92
C GLY A 150 -1.02 -18.94 -3.41
N GLN A 151 -0.60 -19.95 -2.65
CA GLN A 151 -1.54 -20.88 -2.01
C GLN A 151 -2.29 -20.31 -0.80
N GLY A 152 -1.82 -19.20 -0.25
CA GLY A 152 -2.28 -18.66 1.02
C GLY A 152 -1.85 -19.52 2.21
N TYR A 153 -2.17 -19.04 3.40
CA TYR A 153 -1.82 -19.70 4.66
C TYR A 153 -3.00 -20.47 5.22
N LYS A 154 -2.73 -21.56 5.96
CA LYS A 154 -3.79 -22.38 6.58
C LYS A 154 -4.65 -21.53 7.51
N GLU A 155 -4.00 -20.65 8.25
CA GLU A 155 -4.56 -19.78 9.26
C GLU A 155 -5.54 -18.81 8.62
N THR A 156 -5.24 -18.25 7.44
CA THR A 156 -6.12 -17.35 6.67
C THR A 156 -7.13 -18.09 5.80
N GLY A 157 -7.18 -19.42 5.86
CA GLY A 157 -8.13 -20.24 5.10
C GLY A 157 -7.67 -20.62 3.69
N GLN A 158 -6.37 -20.46 3.39
CA GLN A 158 -5.77 -20.75 2.09
C GLN A 158 -6.42 -19.98 0.94
N VAL A 159 -6.86 -18.76 1.22
CA VAL A 159 -7.31 -17.78 0.22
C VAL A 159 -6.12 -16.92 -0.20
N SER A 160 -6.16 -16.39 -1.42
CA SER A 160 -5.09 -15.52 -1.95
C SER A 160 -5.60 -14.74 -3.16
N LEU A 161 -4.89 -13.65 -3.52
CA LEU A 161 -5.16 -12.93 -4.76
C LEU A 161 -4.98 -13.82 -5.99
N LYS A 162 -3.94 -14.69 -6.00
CA LYS A 162 -3.76 -15.68 -7.08
C LYS A 162 -4.99 -16.55 -7.29
N LYS A 163 -5.53 -17.12 -6.20
CA LYS A 163 -6.72 -17.99 -6.30
C LYS A 163 -7.95 -17.23 -6.78
N LEU A 164 -8.12 -15.97 -6.37
CA LEU A 164 -9.19 -15.11 -6.86
C LEU A 164 -9.04 -14.84 -8.37
N TYR A 165 -7.84 -14.42 -8.78
CA TYR A 165 -7.51 -14.06 -10.15
C TYR A 165 -7.68 -15.25 -11.12
N GLU A 166 -7.26 -16.44 -10.70
CA GLU A 166 -7.41 -17.68 -11.48
C GLU A 166 -8.79 -18.33 -11.33
N SER A 167 -9.75 -17.65 -10.70
CA SER A 167 -11.12 -18.16 -10.46
C SER A 167 -11.18 -19.49 -9.68
N ARG A 168 -10.16 -19.81 -8.88
CA ARG A 168 -10.13 -20.96 -7.97
C ARG A 168 -10.95 -20.71 -6.69
N ILE A 169 -11.15 -19.46 -6.34
CA ILE A 169 -12.12 -19.00 -5.34
C ILE A 169 -12.99 -17.90 -5.95
N GLN A 170 -14.22 -17.76 -5.48
CA GLN A 170 -15.13 -16.73 -5.97
C GLN A 170 -14.91 -15.38 -5.30
N ASN A 171 -14.56 -15.40 -4.00
CA ASN A 171 -14.47 -14.21 -3.17
C ASN A 171 -13.25 -14.25 -2.26
N ILE A 172 -12.78 -13.07 -1.88
CA ILE A 172 -11.76 -12.85 -0.85
C ILE A 172 -12.25 -11.75 0.10
N THR A 173 -12.02 -11.92 1.39
CA THR A 173 -12.41 -10.95 2.44
C THR A 173 -11.15 -10.32 3.01
N SER A 174 -11.17 -9.00 3.26
CA SER A 174 -10.08 -8.30 3.94
C SER A 174 -9.83 -8.89 5.34
N THR A 175 -8.60 -8.79 5.85
CA THR A 175 -8.20 -9.38 7.13
C THR A 175 -8.89 -8.75 8.34
N ASP A 176 -9.41 -7.52 8.20
CA ASP A 176 -10.27 -6.86 9.18
C ASP A 176 -11.77 -7.20 9.05
N GLY A 177 -12.15 -8.00 8.05
CA GLY A 177 -13.51 -8.48 7.84
C GLY A 177 -14.47 -7.45 7.23
N GLU A 178 -13.98 -6.27 6.86
CA GLU A 178 -14.80 -5.12 6.49
C GLU A 178 -15.43 -5.25 5.09
N THR A 179 -14.74 -5.88 4.14
CA THR A 179 -15.27 -6.00 2.77
C THR A 179 -14.87 -7.32 2.13
N THR A 180 -15.81 -7.91 1.39
CA THR A 180 -15.62 -9.12 0.60
C THR A 180 -15.75 -8.77 -0.88
N TYR A 181 -14.81 -9.25 -1.69
CA TYR A 181 -14.68 -8.91 -3.10
C TYR A 181 -14.64 -10.18 -3.93
N ASN A 182 -15.38 -10.20 -5.03
CA ASN A 182 -15.01 -11.03 -6.18
C ASN A 182 -13.98 -10.26 -7.04
N LEU A 183 -13.47 -10.90 -8.09
CA LEU A 183 -12.47 -10.29 -8.97
C LEU A 183 -12.97 -8.99 -9.63
N ASP A 184 -14.20 -8.98 -10.12
CA ASP A 184 -14.80 -7.83 -10.80
C ASP A 184 -14.97 -6.63 -9.84
N GLY A 185 -15.40 -6.89 -8.60
CA GLY A 185 -15.52 -5.87 -7.56
C GLY A 185 -14.17 -5.27 -7.17
N LEU A 186 -13.11 -6.10 -7.08
CA LEU A 186 -11.76 -5.59 -6.86
C LEU A 186 -11.25 -4.75 -8.04
N LYS A 187 -11.48 -5.20 -9.28
CA LYS A 187 -11.13 -4.42 -10.48
C LYS A 187 -11.88 -3.08 -10.52
N HIS A 188 -13.16 -3.09 -10.16
CA HIS A 188 -13.98 -1.89 -10.09
C HIS A 188 -13.48 -0.91 -9.02
N LEU A 189 -13.13 -1.39 -7.82
CA LEU A 189 -12.53 -0.57 -6.78
C LEU A 189 -11.24 0.11 -7.25
N ILE A 190 -10.33 -0.65 -7.88
CA ILE A 190 -9.07 -0.11 -8.40
C ILE A 190 -9.34 0.93 -9.49
N SER A 191 -10.35 0.73 -10.35
CA SER A 191 -10.71 1.70 -11.37
C SER A 191 -11.25 3.00 -10.78
N ILE A 192 -12.07 2.92 -9.71
CA ILE A 192 -12.53 4.11 -8.96
C ILE A 192 -11.34 4.86 -8.37
N ILE A 193 -10.39 4.17 -7.73
CA ILE A 193 -9.18 4.79 -7.17
C ILE A 193 -8.37 5.50 -8.25
N LEU A 194 -8.14 4.84 -9.39
CA LEU A 194 -7.39 5.40 -10.51
C LEU A 194 -8.11 6.60 -11.15
N GLN A 195 -9.43 6.56 -11.30
CA GLN A 195 -10.21 7.69 -11.81
C GLN A 195 -10.21 8.86 -10.84
N TRP A 196 -10.38 8.59 -9.55
CA TRP A 196 -10.32 9.58 -8.48
C TRP A 196 -8.97 10.30 -8.45
N LYS A 197 -7.86 9.55 -8.57
CA LYS A 197 -6.52 10.13 -8.58
C LYS A 197 -6.09 10.69 -9.92
N SER A 198 -6.65 10.21 -11.04
CA SER A 198 -6.27 10.64 -12.40
C SER A 198 -4.74 10.77 -12.59
N PRO A 199 -3.94 9.73 -12.29
CA PRO A 199 -2.49 9.85 -12.22
C PRO A 199 -1.83 10.10 -13.58
N ASN A 200 -0.68 10.77 -13.57
CA ASN A 200 0.20 10.85 -14.74
C ASN A 200 1.01 9.56 -14.91
N PHE A 201 1.42 8.94 -13.79
CA PHE A 201 2.19 7.71 -13.76
C PHE A 201 1.52 6.66 -12.87
N ILE A 202 1.41 5.44 -13.40
CA ILE A 202 0.93 4.27 -12.67
C ILE A 202 2.11 3.31 -12.54
N ARG A 203 2.49 2.99 -11.30
CA ARG A 203 3.66 2.18 -10.99
C ARG A 203 3.21 0.86 -10.38
N THR A 204 3.59 -0.25 -10.99
CA THR A 204 3.16 -1.61 -10.58
C THR A 204 4.36 -2.51 -10.32
N LEU A 205 4.14 -3.68 -9.72
CA LEU A 205 5.12 -4.76 -9.69
C LEU A 205 5.17 -5.50 -11.05
N ASP A 206 5.85 -6.65 -11.09
CA ASP A 206 6.11 -7.43 -12.30
C ASP A 206 4.84 -8.11 -12.85
N HIS A 207 4.31 -7.60 -13.96
CA HIS A 207 3.14 -8.17 -14.63
C HIS A 207 3.50 -9.14 -15.78
N ILE A 208 4.78 -9.31 -16.13
CA ILE A 208 5.21 -10.10 -17.29
C ILE A 208 5.59 -11.51 -16.85
N THR A 209 6.37 -11.63 -15.78
CA THR A 209 6.87 -12.92 -15.30
C THR A 209 5.69 -13.88 -15.02
N PRO A 210 5.84 -15.19 -15.34
CA PRO A 210 4.79 -16.17 -15.05
C PRO A 210 4.44 -16.19 -13.56
N ILE A 211 3.14 -16.30 -13.26
CA ILE A 211 2.67 -16.52 -11.90
C ILE A 211 3.26 -17.84 -11.39
N ALA A 212 3.86 -17.82 -10.20
CA ALA A 212 4.46 -18.99 -9.56
C ALA A 212 3.50 -20.20 -9.58
N LYS A 213 3.99 -21.38 -9.92
CA LYS A 213 3.20 -22.61 -9.80
C LYS A 213 3.10 -23.05 -8.35
N ASP A 214 2.11 -23.89 -8.06
CA ASP A 214 1.90 -24.43 -6.72
C ASP A 214 3.17 -25.20 -6.27
N GLY A 215 3.74 -24.83 -5.14
CA GLY A 215 5.02 -25.34 -4.63
C GLY A 215 6.28 -24.67 -5.18
N GLU A 216 6.17 -23.61 -5.98
CA GLU A 216 7.31 -22.90 -6.57
C GLU A 216 7.74 -21.69 -5.74
N TYR A 217 8.59 -21.92 -4.73
CA TYR A 217 9.02 -20.91 -3.76
C TYR A 217 10.22 -20.05 -4.20
N THR A 218 10.71 -20.22 -5.42
CA THR A 218 11.87 -19.45 -5.94
C THR A 218 11.53 -18.66 -7.20
N ALA A 219 10.28 -18.67 -7.64
CA ALA A 219 9.80 -17.85 -8.74
C ALA A 219 9.64 -16.38 -8.31
N GLU A 220 9.03 -15.59 -9.19
CA GLU A 220 8.43 -14.33 -8.78
C GLU A 220 7.30 -14.58 -7.77
N HIS A 221 7.18 -13.73 -6.75
CA HIS A 221 6.15 -13.90 -5.73
C HIS A 221 4.78 -13.81 -6.37
N ALA A 222 3.91 -14.80 -6.13
CA ALA A 222 2.60 -14.88 -6.78
C ALA A 222 1.78 -13.60 -6.58
N ASP A 223 1.78 -13.03 -5.37
CA ASP A 223 1.06 -11.80 -5.09
C ASP A 223 1.66 -10.57 -5.81
N HIS A 224 2.98 -10.51 -6.06
CA HIS A 224 3.58 -9.45 -6.88
C HIS A 224 3.03 -9.53 -8.31
N SER A 225 3.08 -10.72 -8.90
CA SER A 225 2.60 -10.95 -10.27
C SER A 225 1.10 -10.71 -10.43
N VAL A 226 0.29 -11.21 -9.50
CA VAL A 226 -1.16 -11.12 -9.59
C VAL A 226 -1.66 -9.70 -9.32
N SER A 227 -1.10 -9.02 -8.31
CA SER A 227 -1.45 -7.62 -8.04
C SER A 227 -1.18 -6.74 -9.25
N ALA A 228 -0.01 -6.88 -9.88
CA ALA A 228 0.33 -6.13 -11.08
C ALA A 228 -0.61 -6.46 -12.25
N ARG A 229 -0.91 -7.74 -12.49
CA ARG A 229 -1.83 -8.16 -13.56
C ARG A 229 -3.25 -7.63 -13.37
N ILE A 230 -3.78 -7.63 -12.15
CA ILE A 230 -5.10 -7.05 -11.86
C ILE A 230 -5.13 -5.56 -12.23
N VAL A 231 -4.08 -4.80 -11.88
CA VAL A 231 -4.00 -3.37 -12.22
C VAL A 231 -3.89 -3.16 -13.73
N HIS A 232 -3.09 -3.97 -14.42
CA HIS A 232 -2.97 -3.92 -15.89
C HIS A 232 -4.30 -4.27 -16.59
N ASP A 233 -5.03 -5.26 -16.10
CA ASP A 233 -6.37 -5.60 -16.56
C ASP A 233 -7.31 -4.39 -16.41
N VAL A 234 -7.31 -3.73 -15.25
CA VAL A 234 -8.13 -2.53 -14.99
C VAL A 234 -7.77 -1.40 -15.95
N ILE A 235 -6.48 -1.11 -16.13
CA ILE A 235 -6.03 -0.06 -17.04
C ILE A 235 -6.57 -0.30 -18.45
N LYS A 236 -6.48 -1.55 -18.93
CA LYS A 236 -6.95 -1.94 -20.26
C LYS A 236 -8.48 -1.92 -20.37
N GLU A 237 -9.17 -2.52 -19.41
CA GLU A 237 -10.63 -2.69 -19.41
C GLU A 237 -11.37 -1.35 -19.27
N TYR A 238 -10.90 -0.51 -18.35
CA TYR A 238 -11.50 0.79 -18.04
C TYR A 238 -10.86 1.95 -18.82
N LYS A 239 -9.87 1.66 -19.68
CA LYS A 239 -9.14 2.65 -20.49
C LYS A 239 -8.55 3.79 -19.66
N ILE A 240 -7.94 3.43 -18.53
CA ILE A 240 -7.33 4.40 -17.62
C ILE A 240 -6.13 5.07 -18.33
N PRO A 241 -6.10 6.41 -18.43
CA PRO A 241 -4.94 7.12 -18.98
C PRO A 241 -3.77 7.12 -17.99
N GLY A 242 -2.54 7.25 -18.50
CA GLY A 242 -1.33 7.36 -17.70
C GLY A 242 -0.17 6.57 -18.27
N HIS A 243 1.05 6.91 -17.84
CA HIS A 243 2.24 6.15 -18.17
C HIS A 243 2.41 5.01 -17.18
N VAL A 244 2.52 3.77 -17.66
CA VAL A 244 2.69 2.60 -16.80
C VAL A 244 4.15 2.20 -16.73
N THR A 245 4.69 2.10 -15.52
CA THR A 245 6.02 1.56 -15.25
C THR A 245 5.88 0.33 -14.34
N SER A 246 6.45 -0.80 -14.75
CA SER A 246 6.45 -2.02 -13.94
C SER A 246 7.85 -2.31 -13.43
N TYR A 247 7.96 -2.74 -12.17
CA TYR A 247 9.23 -3.02 -11.49
C TYR A 247 9.42 -4.51 -11.30
N GLY A 248 10.65 -4.98 -11.40
CA GLY A 248 10.99 -6.37 -11.12
C GLY A 248 10.81 -6.69 -9.63
N GLY A 249 10.29 -7.88 -9.32
CA GLY A 249 10.10 -8.36 -7.95
C GLY A 249 11.23 -9.28 -7.50
N ASN A 250 10.90 -10.46 -6.97
CA ASN A 250 11.86 -11.38 -6.37
C ASN A 250 12.98 -11.80 -7.32
N LEU A 251 12.74 -11.90 -8.63
CA LEU A 251 13.76 -12.39 -9.57
C LEU A 251 14.98 -11.49 -9.69
N ILE A 252 14.87 -10.20 -9.33
CA ILE A 252 15.97 -9.23 -9.44
C ILE A 252 17.18 -9.63 -8.60
N ARG A 253 17.00 -10.45 -7.55
CA ARG A 253 18.10 -10.98 -6.72
C ARG A 253 19.18 -11.70 -7.51
N ASN A 254 18.85 -12.20 -8.71
CA ASN A 254 19.76 -12.92 -9.59
C ASN A 254 20.42 -12.01 -10.64
N PHE A 255 20.09 -10.71 -10.67
CA PHE A 255 20.61 -9.76 -11.64
C PHE A 255 21.83 -9.02 -11.09
N ASN A 256 22.47 -8.22 -11.94
CA ASN A 256 23.59 -7.40 -11.53
C ASN A 256 23.15 -6.31 -10.54
N ILE A 257 24.09 -5.81 -9.75
CA ILE A 257 23.85 -4.66 -8.86
C ILE A 257 23.62 -3.42 -9.74
N THR A 258 22.62 -2.60 -9.40
CA THR A 258 22.33 -1.34 -10.12
C THR A 258 22.46 -0.10 -9.27
N LEU A 259 22.46 -0.21 -7.94
CA LEU A 259 22.65 0.91 -7.02
C LEU A 259 24.05 0.89 -6.42
N GLU A 260 24.79 1.99 -6.59
CA GLU A 260 26.09 2.16 -5.96
C GLU A 260 25.95 2.37 -4.45
N THR A 261 26.71 1.65 -3.63
CA THR A 261 26.58 1.70 -2.17
C THR A 261 26.89 3.06 -1.53
N GLN A 262 27.59 3.94 -2.27
CA GLN A 262 27.93 5.29 -1.84
C GLN A 262 26.92 6.36 -2.31
N SER A 263 25.94 5.96 -3.12
CA SER A 263 24.92 6.86 -3.64
C SER A 263 23.91 7.27 -2.55
N GLU A 264 23.32 8.45 -2.72
CA GLU A 264 22.21 8.91 -1.89
C GLU A 264 21.02 7.96 -2.00
N ASP A 265 20.68 7.52 -3.22
CA ASP A 265 19.59 6.59 -3.50
C ASP A 265 19.71 5.30 -2.72
N PHE A 266 20.90 4.67 -2.73
CA PHE A 266 21.16 3.49 -1.92
C PHE A 266 21.02 3.80 -0.43
N SER A 267 21.60 4.90 0.05
CA SER A 267 21.53 5.28 1.47
C SER A 267 20.10 5.49 1.95
N VAL A 268 19.27 6.19 1.16
CA VAL A 268 17.87 6.47 1.49
C VAL A 268 17.04 5.19 1.41
N LYS A 269 17.24 4.37 0.38
CA LYS A 269 16.54 3.07 0.25
C LYS A 269 16.82 2.16 1.45
N VAL A 270 18.08 1.99 1.84
CA VAL A 270 18.46 1.21 3.03
C VAL A 270 17.85 1.81 4.30
N ARG A 271 17.92 3.12 4.50
CA ARG A 271 17.39 3.78 5.70
C ARG A 271 15.87 3.65 5.80
N ALA A 272 15.15 3.86 4.71
CA ALA A 272 13.70 3.71 4.64
C ALA A 272 13.29 2.26 4.94
N TYR A 273 13.98 1.27 4.36
CA TYR A 273 13.74 -0.14 4.69
C TYR A 273 14.01 -0.44 6.17
N LEU A 274 15.15 -0.01 6.72
CA LEU A 274 15.49 -0.33 8.12
C LEU A 274 14.56 0.34 9.13
N GLU A 275 13.97 1.48 8.77
CA GLU A 275 12.92 2.12 9.56
C GLU A 275 11.65 1.24 9.61
N TYR A 276 11.17 0.76 8.45
CA TYR A 276 10.07 -0.19 8.38
C TYR A 276 10.39 -1.45 9.19
N ALA A 277 11.61 -1.96 9.01
CA ALA A 277 12.06 -3.18 9.64
C ALA A 277 12.00 -3.09 11.17
N GLN A 278 12.06 -1.92 11.82
CA GLN A 278 11.87 -1.83 13.27
C GLN A 278 10.50 -2.36 13.73
N TYR A 279 9.50 -2.28 12.87
CA TYR A 279 8.11 -2.64 13.17
C TYR A 279 7.72 -4.05 12.70
N ASP A 280 8.55 -4.68 11.86
CA ASP A 280 8.33 -6.04 11.36
C ASP A 280 9.28 -7.02 12.08
N LYS A 281 8.75 -7.81 13.01
CA LYS A 281 9.54 -8.74 13.86
C LYS A 281 10.38 -9.75 13.06
N ASP A 282 10.01 -10.04 11.81
CA ASP A 282 10.68 -11.05 10.99
C ASP A 282 11.84 -10.45 10.17
N MET A 283 11.92 -9.12 10.05
CA MET A 283 12.97 -8.43 9.30
C MET A 283 14.23 -8.15 10.10
N CYS A 284 15.38 -8.14 9.40
CA CYS A 284 16.66 -7.68 9.94
C CYS A 284 16.60 -6.20 10.34
N LYS A 285 17.07 -5.86 11.55
CA LYS A 285 16.98 -4.50 12.09
C LYS A 285 18.18 -3.63 11.76
N LEU A 286 19.29 -4.25 11.38
CA LEU A 286 20.51 -3.60 10.92
C LEU A 286 20.91 -4.14 9.55
N TYR A 287 21.48 -3.29 8.69
CA TYR A 287 21.93 -3.70 7.36
C TYR A 287 22.93 -4.86 7.41
N SER A 288 23.86 -4.85 8.37
CA SER A 288 24.82 -5.94 8.59
C SER A 288 24.18 -7.25 9.01
N GLU A 289 22.99 -7.21 9.64
CA GLU A 289 22.25 -8.42 10.02
C GLU A 289 21.53 -9.06 8.84
N CYS A 290 21.15 -8.27 7.83
CA CYS A 290 20.46 -8.78 6.65
C CYS A 290 21.30 -9.82 5.87
N PHE A 291 22.63 -9.79 6.02
CA PHE A 291 23.52 -10.82 5.47
C PHE A 291 23.39 -12.17 6.18
N LYS A 292 22.94 -12.22 7.45
CA LYS A 292 22.86 -13.46 8.24
C LYS A 292 21.80 -14.43 7.70
N HIS A 293 20.79 -13.92 6.99
CA HIS A 293 19.72 -14.73 6.41
C HIS A 293 20.03 -15.20 4.98
N SER A 294 21.14 -14.72 4.40
CA SER A 294 21.58 -15.15 3.07
C SER A 294 21.89 -16.65 3.04
N GLY A 295 21.13 -17.40 2.25
CA GLY A 295 21.33 -18.84 2.05
C GLY A 295 20.38 -19.78 2.80
N LEU A 296 19.44 -19.28 3.60
CA LEU A 296 18.38 -20.09 4.23
C LEU A 296 17.43 -20.71 3.19
N MET A 297 16.71 -21.79 3.49
CA MET A 297 15.79 -22.37 2.52
C MET A 297 14.52 -21.51 2.37
N PRO A 298 13.91 -21.38 1.17
CA PRO A 298 12.72 -20.54 0.97
C PRO A 298 11.51 -20.87 1.86
N LYS A 299 11.40 -22.12 2.33
CA LYS A 299 10.33 -22.54 3.25
C LYS A 299 10.56 -22.13 4.71
N GLU A 300 11.79 -21.77 5.06
CA GLU A 300 12.17 -21.43 6.42
C GLU A 300 11.93 -19.95 6.72
N VAL A 301 12.10 -19.09 5.71
CA VAL A 301 12.07 -17.64 5.85
C VAL A 301 11.50 -17.00 4.58
N PRO A 302 10.59 -16.01 4.71
CA PRO A 302 10.08 -15.21 3.58
C PRO A 302 11.18 -14.60 2.70
N ASP A 303 10.92 -14.46 1.40
CA ASP A 303 11.93 -13.98 0.44
C ASP A 303 12.39 -12.55 0.72
N ASP A 304 11.49 -11.67 1.18
CA ASP A 304 11.75 -10.28 1.57
C ASP A 304 12.67 -10.15 2.79
N VAL A 305 12.81 -11.20 3.60
CA VAL A 305 13.74 -11.31 4.74
C VAL A 305 15.06 -11.97 4.32
N LYS A 306 15.00 -12.96 3.44
CA LYS A 306 16.16 -13.76 3.03
C LYS A 306 17.08 -13.03 2.06
N TYR A 307 16.48 -12.31 1.11
CA TYR A 307 17.18 -11.68 -0.01
C TYR A 307 17.20 -10.15 0.09
N THR A 308 16.94 -9.61 1.28
CA THR A 308 16.87 -8.17 1.55
C THR A 308 18.07 -7.42 0.96
N VAL A 309 19.30 -7.89 1.19
CA VAL A 309 20.51 -7.22 0.71
C VAL A 309 20.50 -7.09 -0.81
N GLN A 310 20.10 -8.16 -1.51
CA GLN A 310 20.05 -8.21 -2.96
C GLN A 310 18.94 -7.33 -3.55
N TYR A 311 17.90 -7.02 -2.78
CA TYR A 311 16.86 -6.10 -3.20
C TYR A 311 17.24 -4.64 -2.92
N LEU A 312 17.98 -4.37 -1.84
CA LEU A 312 18.37 -3.02 -1.45
C LEU A 312 19.42 -2.38 -2.37
N ASP A 313 20.23 -3.19 -3.05
CA ASP A 313 21.28 -2.73 -3.99
C ASP A 313 20.82 -2.77 -5.48
N ARG A 314 19.52 -3.01 -5.73
CA ARG A 314 18.95 -3.14 -7.08
C ARG A 314 17.63 -2.40 -7.24
N GLU A 315 17.45 -1.82 -8.41
CA GLU A 315 16.16 -1.44 -8.98
C GLU A 315 16.17 -1.89 -10.45
N TYR A 316 15.08 -2.53 -10.88
CA TYR A 316 14.92 -3.03 -12.24
C TYR A 316 13.50 -2.79 -12.72
N TYR A 317 13.38 -2.50 -14.01
CA TYR A 317 12.11 -2.33 -14.70
C TYR A 317 11.81 -3.56 -15.55
N VAL A 318 10.51 -3.83 -15.70
CA VAL A 318 9.99 -4.88 -16.57
C VAL A 318 9.48 -4.22 -17.84
N THR A 319 10.01 -4.63 -18.99
CA THR A 319 9.73 -4.06 -20.31
C THR A 319 9.27 -5.14 -21.29
#